data_AF-A0A2G5WIH9-F1
#
_entry.id   AF-A0A2G5WIH9-F1
#
_cell.length_a   1.000
_cell.length_b   1.000
_cell.length_c   1.000
_cell.angle_alpha   90.00
_cell.angle_beta   90.00
_cell.angle_gamma   90.00
#
_symmetry.space_group_name_H-M   'P 1'
#
loop_
_entity.id
_entity.type
_entity.pdbx_description
1 polymer ?
#
loop_
_entity_poly.entity_id
_entity_poly.type
_entity_poly.pdbx_seq_one_letter_code
_entity_poly.pdbx_strand_id
1 'polypeptide(L)'
;MKFRIHPILLPIFLFFMVVGGVSLYAMILFSLVFHELGHVLAATKADMKIRSCTILPYGGELQIVNRQLATKQQRLITALGGPIATAVLLVIGLLVEFPGNEQFLQIQIILLTVNLLPILPLDGGQVLSVLLETDQNKYITRSHFTLYSIIASIILTVYLTSYLPDSMPYVLLTSFLAIQNIITYRFRKYEQIFEQMAIGRKRSTLN
;
A
#
# COMPACT_ATOMS: atom_id res chain seq x y z
N MET A 1 -12.35 15.52 -2.14
CA MET A 1 -11.29 14.67 -1.57
C MET A 1 -10.35 15.55 -0.75
N LYS A 2 -9.89 15.14 0.43
CA LYS A 2 -8.88 15.88 1.22
C LYS A 2 -7.52 15.18 1.09
N PHE A 3 -6.48 15.91 0.70
CA PHE A 3 -5.10 15.40 0.71
C PHE A 3 -4.43 15.77 2.04
N ARG A 4 -3.75 14.82 2.68
CA ARG A 4 -3.09 15.01 3.97
C ARG A 4 -1.68 14.45 3.94
N ILE A 5 -0.76 15.11 4.61
CA ILE A 5 0.62 14.64 4.81
C ILE A 5 0.73 14.26 6.28
N HIS A 6 1.15 13.03 6.57
CA HIS A 6 1.29 12.59 7.95
C HIS A 6 2.47 13.32 8.62
N PRO A 7 2.32 13.84 9.86
CA PRO A 7 3.35 14.64 10.53
C PRO A 7 4.68 13.90 10.73
N ILE A 8 4.67 12.56 10.70
CA ILE A 8 5.89 11.73 10.80
C ILE A 8 6.85 11.91 9.62
N LEU A 9 6.41 12.48 8.50
CA LEU A 9 7.29 12.81 7.38
C LEU A 9 8.26 13.95 7.71
N LEU A 10 7.90 14.83 8.66
CA LEU A 10 8.72 15.96 9.08
C LEU A 10 10.02 15.54 9.78
N PRO A 11 10.04 14.70 10.84
CA PRO A 11 11.29 14.25 11.43
C PRO A 11 12.17 13.46 10.46
N ILE A 12 11.57 12.70 9.53
CA ILE A 12 12.32 12.00 8.48
C ILE A 12 12.97 13.01 7.52
N PHE A 13 12.24 14.03 7.11
CA PHE A 13 12.78 15.12 6.29
C PHE A 13 13.95 15.83 6.98
N LEU A 14 13.81 16.16 8.27
CA LEU A 14 14.89 16.76 9.05
C LEU A 14 16.13 15.86 9.12
N PHE A 15 15.96 14.55 9.29
CA PHE A 15 17.06 13.59 9.24
C PHE A 15 17.79 13.63 7.89
N PHE A 16 17.06 13.56 6.78
CA PHE A 16 17.66 13.64 5.43
C PHE A 16 18.32 15.00 5.16
N MET A 17 17.81 16.09 5.76
CA MET A 17 18.44 17.39 5.69
C MET A 17 19.81 17.41 6.37
N VAL A 18 19.92 16.84 7.57
CA VAL A 18 21.19 16.78 8.32
C VAL A 18 22.22 15.88 7.63
N VAL A 19 21.79 14.78 7.03
CA VAL A 19 22.67 13.82 6.32
C VAL A 19 23.02 14.31 4.90
N GLY A 20 22.42 15.39 4.42
CA GLY A 20 22.64 15.90 3.05
C GLY A 20 21.90 15.13 1.95
N GLY A 21 20.95 14.26 2.32
CA GLY A 21 20.17 13.42 1.41
C GLY A 21 18.84 14.03 0.95
N VAL A 22 18.72 15.36 0.90
CA VAL A 22 17.47 16.06 0.55
C VAL A 22 16.97 15.69 -0.85
N SER A 23 17.88 15.58 -1.83
CA SER A 23 17.54 15.18 -3.21
C SER A 23 16.96 13.77 -3.26
N LEU A 24 17.57 12.82 -2.54
CA LEU A 24 17.09 11.45 -2.44
C LEU A 24 15.70 11.39 -1.81
N TYR A 25 15.49 12.10 -0.70
CA TYR A 25 14.20 12.20 -0.06
C TYR A 25 13.13 12.79 -0.99
N ALA A 26 13.46 13.85 -1.73
CA ALA A 26 12.56 14.46 -2.69
C ALA A 26 12.16 13.48 -3.82
N MET A 27 13.11 12.71 -4.34
CA MET A 27 12.83 11.68 -5.35
C MET A 27 11.94 10.56 -4.79
N ILE A 28 12.21 10.07 -3.58
CA ILE A 28 11.37 9.05 -2.93
C ILE A 28 9.95 9.59 -2.71
N LEU A 29 9.81 10.80 -2.16
CA LEU A 29 8.52 11.41 -1.89
C LEU A 29 7.73 11.66 -3.18
N PHE A 30 8.39 12.17 -4.23
CA PHE A 30 7.78 12.35 -5.54
C PHE A 30 7.27 11.02 -6.11
N SER A 31 8.10 9.97 -6.07
CA SER A 31 7.75 8.64 -6.58
C SER A 31 6.56 8.05 -5.82
N LEU A 32 6.56 8.20 -4.49
CA LEU A 32 5.47 7.75 -3.63
C LEU A 32 4.17 8.52 -3.92
N VAL A 33 4.23 9.85 -4.04
CA VAL A 33 3.05 10.66 -4.38
C VAL A 33 2.51 10.26 -5.74
N PHE A 34 3.36 10.02 -6.74
CA PHE A 34 2.92 9.62 -8.07
C PHE A 34 2.30 8.21 -8.07
N HIS A 35 2.86 7.28 -7.31
CA HIS A 35 2.27 5.96 -7.06
C HIS A 35 0.86 6.10 -6.45
N GLU A 36 0.69 6.90 -5.40
CA GLU A 36 -0.61 7.11 -4.78
C GLU A 36 -1.62 7.82 -5.70
N LEU A 37 -1.16 8.74 -6.54
CA LEU A 37 -1.99 9.34 -7.58
C LEU A 37 -2.50 8.28 -8.57
N GLY A 38 -1.70 7.25 -8.86
CA GLY A 38 -2.13 6.07 -9.62
C GLY A 38 -3.35 5.39 -9.00
N HIS A 39 -3.32 5.13 -7.69
CA HIS A 39 -4.48 4.58 -6.96
C HIS A 39 -5.69 5.52 -7.00
N VAL A 40 -5.49 6.82 -6.80
CA VAL A 40 -6.57 7.82 -6.84
C VAL A 40 -7.24 7.85 -8.20
N LEU A 41 -6.46 7.88 -9.29
CA LEU A 41 -6.97 7.87 -10.65
C LEU A 41 -7.72 6.57 -10.96
N ALA A 42 -7.17 5.42 -10.55
CA ALA A 42 -7.79 4.13 -10.76
C ALA A 42 -9.12 3.99 -10.00
N ALA A 43 -9.17 4.40 -8.72
CA ALA A 43 -10.38 4.41 -7.91
C ALA A 43 -11.45 5.36 -8.49
N THR A 44 -11.05 6.54 -8.96
CA THR A 44 -11.97 7.52 -9.57
C THR A 44 -12.57 6.97 -10.86
N LYS A 45 -11.76 6.33 -11.72
CA LYS A 45 -12.24 5.66 -12.95
C LYS A 45 -13.12 4.45 -12.66
N ALA A 46 -12.97 3.82 -11.50
CA ALA A 46 -13.78 2.69 -11.06
C ALA A 46 -15.06 3.15 -10.30
N ASP A 47 -15.43 4.43 -10.37
CA ASP A 47 -16.57 5.05 -9.69
C ASP A 47 -16.55 4.88 -8.15
N MET A 48 -15.36 4.79 -7.57
CA MET A 48 -15.18 4.70 -6.12
C MET A 48 -15.00 6.09 -5.52
N LYS A 49 -15.86 6.45 -4.56
CA LYS A 49 -15.81 7.76 -3.90
C LYS A 49 -14.70 7.83 -2.85
N ILE A 50 -13.67 8.65 -3.10
CA ILE A 50 -12.52 8.83 -2.21
C ILE A 50 -12.80 9.96 -1.20
N ARG A 51 -12.67 9.66 0.09
CA ARG A 51 -12.81 10.63 1.19
C ARG A 51 -11.53 11.42 1.39
N SER A 52 -10.41 10.72 1.54
CA SER A 52 -9.08 11.32 1.73
C SER A 52 -7.97 10.40 1.26
N CYS A 53 -6.84 11.00 0.94
CA CYS A 53 -5.56 10.34 0.69
C CYS A 53 -4.55 10.94 1.68
N THR A 54 -3.95 10.10 2.53
CA THR A 54 -2.94 10.52 3.50
C THR A 54 -1.61 9.90 3.14
N ILE A 55 -0.57 10.70 2.91
CA ILE A 55 0.77 10.17 2.61
C ILE A 55 1.49 9.86 3.93
N LEU A 56 2.02 8.63 4.03
CA LEU A 56 2.83 8.10 5.12
C LEU A 56 4.23 7.71 4.57
N PRO A 57 5.23 7.47 5.44
CA PRO A 57 6.58 7.11 4.99
C PRO A 57 6.66 5.79 4.23
N TYR A 58 5.71 4.89 4.46
CA TYR A 58 5.68 3.54 3.90
C TYR A 58 4.64 3.38 2.76
N GLY A 59 3.99 4.47 2.33
CA GLY A 59 2.87 4.41 1.38
C GLY A 59 1.83 5.49 1.65
N GLY A 60 0.74 5.49 0.89
CA GLY A 60 -0.45 6.29 1.17
C GLY A 60 -1.59 5.46 1.73
N GLU A 61 -2.43 6.11 2.54
CA GLU A 61 -3.70 5.55 2.98
C GLU A 61 -4.84 6.21 2.21
N LEU A 62 -5.44 5.47 1.27
CA LEU A 62 -6.67 5.86 0.59
C LEU A 62 -7.91 5.44 1.40
N GLN A 63 -8.63 6.43 1.92
CA GLN A 63 -9.93 6.23 2.56
C GLN A 63 -11.04 6.30 1.51
N ILE A 64 -11.59 5.13 1.17
CA ILE A 64 -12.68 5.00 0.19
C ILE A 64 -14.01 4.82 0.91
N VAL A 65 -15.01 5.60 0.52
CA VAL A 65 -16.37 5.51 1.05
C VAL A 65 -16.99 4.18 0.63
N ASN A 66 -17.58 3.46 1.59
CA ASN A 66 -18.22 2.15 1.34
C ASN A 66 -17.29 1.13 0.67
N ARG A 67 -15.99 1.15 0.95
CA ARG A 67 -14.98 0.22 0.39
C ARG A 67 -15.40 -1.26 0.48
N GLN A 68 -16.15 -1.62 1.53
CA GLN A 68 -16.67 -2.97 1.78
C GLN A 68 -17.64 -3.45 0.70
N LEU A 69 -18.38 -2.52 0.08
CA LEU A 69 -19.33 -2.77 -1.00
C LEU A 69 -18.69 -2.76 -2.40
N ALA A 70 -17.39 -2.46 -2.50
CA ALA A 70 -16.71 -2.41 -3.79
C ALA A 70 -16.65 -3.80 -4.43
N THR A 71 -16.91 -3.86 -5.74
CA THR A 71 -16.85 -5.09 -6.52
C THR A 71 -15.42 -5.62 -6.61
N LYS A 72 -15.27 -6.91 -6.92
CA LYS A 72 -13.95 -7.54 -7.16
C LYS A 72 -13.14 -6.76 -8.20
N GLN A 73 -13.78 -6.36 -9.30
CA GLN A 73 -13.14 -5.57 -10.37
C GLN A 73 -12.70 -4.19 -9.88
N GLN A 74 -13.54 -3.45 -9.15
CA GLN A 74 -13.19 -2.14 -8.60
C GLN A 74 -11.96 -2.23 -7.67
N ARG A 75 -11.89 -3.27 -6.84
CA ARG A 75 -10.76 -3.51 -5.95
C ARG A 75 -9.48 -3.84 -6.72
N LEU A 76 -9.55 -4.66 -7.76
CA LEU A 76 -8.39 -4.99 -8.61
C LEU A 76 -7.85 -3.77 -9.35
N ILE A 77 -8.74 -3.02 -10.02
CA ILE A 77 -8.36 -1.80 -10.76
C ILE A 77 -7.68 -0.82 -9.81
N THR A 78 -8.28 -0.58 -8.64
CA THR A 78 -7.71 0.34 -7.65
C THR A 78 -6.36 -0.14 -7.15
N ALA A 79 -6.19 -1.43 -6.80
CA ALA A 79 -4.94 -1.98 -6.29
C ALA A 79 -3.80 -1.96 -7.33
N LEU A 80 -4.13 -2.08 -8.62
CA LEU A 80 -3.13 -1.99 -9.70
C LEU A 80 -2.75 -0.54 -10.06
N GLY A 81 -3.52 0.46 -9.61
CA GLY A 81 -3.30 1.86 -9.97
C GLY A 81 -1.89 2.36 -9.62
N GLY A 82 -1.42 2.10 -8.40
CA GLY A 82 -0.09 2.50 -7.94
C GLY A 82 1.03 1.80 -8.70
N PRO A 83 1.06 0.45 -8.77
CA PRO A 83 2.08 -0.28 -9.52
C PRO A 83 2.17 0.14 -10.99
N ILE A 84 1.03 0.40 -11.65
CA ILE A 84 1.01 0.90 -13.03
C ILE A 84 1.63 2.31 -13.10
N ALA A 85 1.29 3.22 -12.18
CA ALA A 85 1.87 4.56 -12.17
C ALA A 85 3.39 4.54 -11.93
N THR A 86 3.87 3.69 -11.01
CA THR A 86 5.31 3.48 -10.80
C THR A 86 5.99 2.87 -12.02
N ALA A 87 5.37 1.90 -12.69
CA ALA A 87 5.90 1.32 -13.92
C ALA A 87 5.98 2.36 -15.05
N VAL A 88 5.01 3.26 -15.17
CA VAL A 88 5.05 4.37 -16.13
C VAL A 88 6.25 5.29 -15.84
N LEU A 89 6.47 5.68 -14.58
CA LEU A 89 7.66 6.49 -14.23
C LEU A 89 8.97 5.75 -14.51
N LEU A 90 9.02 4.44 -14.25
CA LEU A 90 10.19 3.62 -14.55
C LEU A 90 10.50 3.66 -16.05
N VAL A 91 9.49 3.46 -16.92
CA VAL A 91 9.68 3.53 -18.37
C VAL A 91 10.11 4.93 -18.80
N ILE A 92 9.52 6.00 -18.24
CA ILE A 92 9.93 7.37 -18.55
C ILE A 92 11.41 7.61 -18.19
N GLY A 93 11.86 7.18 -17.01
CA GLY A 93 13.26 7.30 -16.60
C GLY A 93 14.24 6.49 -17.47
N LEU A 94 13.77 5.39 -18.07
CA LEU A 94 14.57 4.61 -19.04
C LEU A 94 14.70 5.31 -20.39
N LEU A 95 13.74 6.18 -20.74
CA LEU A 95 13.71 6.89 -22.03
C LEU A 95 14.29 8.30 -21.96
N VAL A 96 14.29 8.91 -20.78
CA VAL A 96 14.71 10.31 -20.56
C VAL A 96 15.81 10.35 -19.51
N GLU A 97 17.01 10.74 -19.92
CA GLU A 97 18.13 10.94 -19.01
C GLU A 97 18.10 12.33 -18.37
N PHE A 98 18.45 12.39 -17.09
CA PHE A 98 18.58 13.62 -16.31
C PHE A 98 19.54 13.42 -15.14
N PRO A 99 20.03 14.50 -14.49
CA PRO A 99 20.89 14.38 -13.33
C PRO A 99 20.19 13.64 -12.18
N GLY A 100 20.73 12.49 -11.77
CA GLY A 100 20.12 11.63 -10.74
C GLY A 100 19.24 10.49 -11.28
N ASN A 101 19.24 10.25 -12.59
CA ASN A 101 18.40 9.21 -13.21
C ASN A 101 18.67 7.80 -12.66
N GLU A 102 19.92 7.43 -12.41
CA GLU A 102 20.25 6.11 -11.84
C GLU A 102 19.59 5.89 -10.48
N GLN A 103 19.67 6.89 -9.58
CA GLN A 103 19.01 6.83 -8.27
C GLN A 103 17.49 6.81 -8.43
N PHE A 104 16.94 7.60 -9.36
CA PHE A 104 15.51 7.60 -9.62
C PHE A 104 14.99 6.25 -10.11
N LEU A 105 15.71 5.59 -11.04
CA LEU A 105 15.39 4.27 -11.55
C LEU A 105 15.46 3.21 -10.44
N GLN A 106 16.49 3.26 -9.59
CA GLN A 106 16.60 2.39 -8.42
C GLN A 106 15.39 2.55 -7.48
N ILE A 107 14.96 3.79 -7.21
CA ILE A 107 13.76 4.06 -6.41
C ILE A 107 12.52 3.44 -7.04
N GLN A 108 12.32 3.61 -8.36
CA GLN A 108 11.14 3.02 -9.03
C GLN A 108 11.16 1.49 -8.96
N ILE A 109 12.32 0.86 -9.16
CA ILE A 109 12.47 -0.60 -9.09
C ILE A 109 12.18 -1.09 -7.66
N ILE A 110 12.74 -0.44 -6.64
CA ILE A 110 12.52 -0.80 -5.23
C ILE A 110 11.05 -0.60 -4.87
N LEU A 111 10.46 0.55 -5.21
CA LEU A 111 9.06 0.88 -4.90
C LEU A 111 8.10 -0.10 -5.57
N LEU A 112 8.36 -0.47 -6.83
CA LEU A 112 7.55 -1.45 -7.56
C LEU A 112 7.72 -2.85 -6.97
N THR A 113 8.96 -3.28 -6.71
CA THR A 113 9.26 -4.61 -6.17
C THR A 113 8.62 -4.80 -4.80
N VAL A 114 8.78 -3.82 -3.91
CA VAL A 114 8.17 -3.86 -2.57
C VAL A 114 6.65 -3.89 -2.70
N ASN A 115 6.03 -2.99 -3.46
CA ASN A 115 4.56 -2.96 -3.54
C ASN A 115 3.96 -4.18 -4.24
N LEU A 116 4.70 -4.87 -5.10
CA LEU A 116 4.25 -6.12 -5.73
C LEU A 116 4.46 -7.37 -4.86
N LEU A 117 5.10 -7.27 -3.69
CA LEU A 117 5.20 -8.40 -2.78
C LEU A 117 3.80 -8.91 -2.39
N PRO A 118 3.59 -10.23 -2.29
CA PRO A 118 2.30 -10.83 -1.97
C PRO A 118 1.95 -10.72 -0.47
N ILE A 119 2.25 -9.59 0.17
CA ILE A 119 2.10 -9.35 1.61
C ILE A 119 1.12 -8.20 1.81
N LEU A 120 0.06 -8.39 2.60
CA LEU A 120 -0.81 -7.28 2.96
C LEU A 120 -0.07 -6.26 3.86
N PRO A 121 -0.43 -4.97 3.82
CA PRO A 121 -1.39 -4.32 2.93
C PRO A 121 -0.82 -3.89 1.57
N LEU A 122 0.38 -4.35 1.16
CA LEU A 122 0.99 -3.99 -0.12
C LEU A 122 0.09 -4.38 -1.30
N ASP A 123 0.26 -3.69 -2.44
CA ASP A 123 -0.63 -3.81 -3.59
C ASP A 123 -0.68 -5.22 -4.18
N GLY A 124 0.46 -5.88 -4.31
CA GLY A 124 0.55 -7.27 -4.77
C GLY A 124 -0.22 -8.22 -3.86
N GLY A 125 -0.09 -8.02 -2.54
CA GLY A 125 -0.90 -8.72 -1.55
C GLY A 125 -2.40 -8.41 -1.67
N GLN A 126 -2.77 -7.15 -1.93
CA GLN A 126 -4.16 -6.77 -2.17
C GLN A 126 -4.72 -7.45 -3.43
N VAL A 127 -4.00 -7.40 -4.54
CA VAL A 127 -4.37 -8.03 -5.82
C VAL A 127 -4.55 -9.54 -5.63
N LEU A 128 -3.55 -10.21 -5.05
CA LEU A 128 -3.61 -11.67 -4.86
C LEU A 128 -4.74 -12.07 -3.92
N SER A 129 -4.94 -11.34 -2.81
CA SER A 129 -6.05 -11.59 -1.89
C SER A 129 -7.42 -11.47 -2.56
N VAL A 130 -7.57 -10.54 -3.51
CA VAL A 130 -8.81 -10.32 -4.26
C VAL A 130 -8.98 -11.40 -5.32
N LEU A 131 -7.92 -11.80 -6.02
CA LEU A 131 -7.99 -12.85 -7.03
C LEU A 131 -8.46 -14.19 -6.43
N LEU A 132 -7.94 -14.54 -5.25
CA LEU A 132 -8.29 -15.77 -4.52
C LEU A 132 -9.68 -15.73 -3.87
N GLU A 133 -10.34 -14.57 -3.82
CA GLU A 133 -11.62 -14.43 -3.17
C GLU A 133 -12.79 -14.79 -4.11
N THR A 134 -13.80 -15.46 -3.57
CA THR A 134 -15.10 -15.70 -4.20
C THR A 134 -16.17 -14.93 -3.42
N ASP A 135 -17.28 -14.57 -4.04
CA ASP A 135 -18.35 -13.78 -3.41
C ASP A 135 -18.84 -14.35 -2.07
N GLN A 136 -18.83 -15.68 -1.92
CA GLN A 136 -19.23 -16.37 -0.68
C GLN A 136 -18.14 -16.38 0.40
N ASN A 137 -16.86 -16.28 0.03
CA ASN A 137 -15.71 -16.52 0.91
C ASN A 137 -14.80 -15.30 1.11
N LYS A 138 -15.19 -14.11 0.63
CA LYS A 138 -14.41 -12.86 0.71
C LYS A 138 -13.72 -12.64 2.06
N TYR A 139 -14.47 -12.76 3.15
CA TYR A 139 -13.94 -12.56 4.50
C TYR A 139 -12.95 -13.65 4.92
N ILE A 140 -13.27 -14.91 4.66
CA ILE A 140 -12.44 -16.07 5.04
C ILE A 140 -11.11 -16.02 4.29
N THR A 141 -11.16 -15.81 2.97
CA THR A 141 -9.96 -15.66 2.13
C THR A 141 -9.09 -14.51 2.64
N ARG A 142 -9.68 -13.35 2.92
CA ARG A 142 -8.93 -12.20 3.44
C ARG A 142 -8.27 -12.51 4.78
N SER A 143 -8.96 -13.18 5.71
CA SER A 143 -8.41 -13.56 7.00
C SER A 143 -7.22 -14.54 6.88
N HIS A 144 -7.34 -15.55 6.02
CA HIS A 144 -6.23 -16.48 5.76
C HIS A 144 -5.05 -15.78 5.09
N PHE A 145 -5.32 -14.88 4.15
CA PHE A 145 -4.27 -14.13 3.47
C PHE A 145 -3.55 -13.15 4.42
N THR A 146 -4.26 -12.54 5.37
CA THR A 146 -3.63 -11.75 6.45
C THR A 146 -2.74 -12.63 7.32
N LEU A 147 -3.17 -13.84 7.69
CA LEU A 147 -2.33 -14.77 8.45
C LEU A 147 -1.07 -15.18 7.67
N TYR A 148 -1.21 -15.49 6.38
CA TYR A 148 -0.08 -15.71 5.49
C TYR A 148 0.88 -14.51 5.48
N SER A 149 0.35 -13.29 5.37
CA SER A 149 1.14 -12.04 5.36
C SER A 149 1.92 -11.84 6.66
N ILE A 150 1.35 -12.19 7.83
CA ILE A 150 2.06 -12.17 9.12
C ILE A 150 3.25 -13.12 9.07
N ILE A 151 3.02 -14.38 8.72
CA ILE A 151 4.05 -15.43 8.71
C ILE A 151 5.16 -15.06 7.72
N ALA A 152 4.80 -14.64 6.50
CA ALA A 152 5.74 -14.20 5.48
C ALA A 152 6.59 -13.01 5.96
N SER A 153 5.98 -11.99 6.57
CA SER A 153 6.69 -10.81 7.08
C SER A 153 7.65 -11.15 8.22
N ILE A 154 7.27 -12.07 9.12
CA ILE A 154 8.14 -12.53 10.21
C ILE A 154 9.32 -13.32 9.66
N ILE A 155 9.10 -14.28 8.77
CA ILE A 155 10.17 -15.07 8.14
C ILE A 155 11.15 -14.14 7.41
N LEU A 156 10.64 -13.19 6.64
CA LEU A 156 11.47 -12.25 5.91
C LEU A 156 12.28 -11.35 6.85
N THR A 157 11.68 -10.89 7.95
CA THR A 157 12.39 -10.10 8.98
C THR A 157 13.54 -10.90 9.60
N VAL A 158 13.31 -12.15 9.97
CA VAL A 158 14.35 -13.03 10.55
C VAL A 158 15.47 -13.26 9.55
N TYR A 159 15.13 -13.57 8.30
CA TYR A 159 16.10 -13.78 7.24
C TYR A 159 16.97 -12.54 6.98
N LEU A 160 16.34 -11.36 6.86
CA LEU A 160 17.05 -10.11 6.59
C LEU A 160 17.96 -9.68 7.75
N THR A 161 17.64 -10.06 8.99
CA THR A 161 18.47 -9.76 10.17
C THR A 161 19.87 -10.36 10.05
N SER A 162 20.05 -11.46 9.31
CA SER A 162 21.36 -12.07 9.06
C SER A 162 22.30 -11.22 8.19
N TYR A 163 21.79 -10.18 7.52
CA TYR A 163 22.53 -9.30 6.61
C TYR A 163 22.70 -7.87 7.17
N LEU A 164 22.55 -7.70 8.49
CA LEU A 164 22.79 -6.40 9.12
C LEU A 164 24.28 -6.03 9.08
N PRO A 165 24.62 -4.73 8.89
CA PRO A 165 23.72 -3.57 8.92
C PRO A 165 23.06 -3.21 7.58
N ASP A 166 23.51 -3.77 6.45
CA ASP A 166 23.10 -3.33 5.10
C ASP A 166 21.60 -3.49 4.83
N SER A 167 20.97 -4.50 5.44
CA SER A 167 19.54 -4.80 5.28
C SER A 167 18.61 -3.98 6.19
N MET A 168 19.14 -3.05 6.99
CA MET A 168 18.39 -2.35 8.05
C MET A 168 17.06 -1.72 7.57
N PRO A 169 16.98 -1.01 6.43
CA PRO A 169 15.72 -0.43 5.96
C PRO A 169 14.64 -1.50 5.68
N TYR A 170 15.06 -2.65 5.14
CA TYR A 170 14.16 -3.75 4.81
C TYR A 170 13.69 -4.47 6.08
N VAL A 171 14.57 -4.67 7.08
CA VAL A 171 14.20 -5.23 8.39
C VAL A 171 13.15 -4.35 9.08
N LEU A 172 13.32 -3.03 9.04
CA LEU A 172 12.33 -2.09 9.60
C LEU A 172 10.99 -2.17 8.87
N LEU A 173 11.01 -2.20 7.53
CA LEU A 173 9.81 -2.34 6.71
C LEU A 173 9.06 -3.65 7.02
N THR A 174 9.74 -4.79 7.02
CA THR A 174 9.09 -6.10 7.20
C THR A 174 8.61 -6.30 8.63
N SER A 175 9.34 -5.75 9.62
CA SER A 175 8.89 -5.72 11.02
C SER A 175 7.62 -4.89 11.17
N PHE A 176 7.58 -3.71 10.53
CA PHE A 176 6.40 -2.86 10.51
C PHE A 176 5.20 -3.57 9.86
N LEU A 177 5.40 -4.22 8.71
CA LEU A 177 4.36 -5.02 8.04
C LEU A 177 3.85 -6.16 8.92
N ALA A 178 4.74 -6.87 9.63
CA ALA A 178 4.34 -7.91 10.58
C ALA A 178 3.45 -7.34 11.69
N ILE A 179 3.87 -6.24 12.33
CA ILE A 179 3.10 -5.58 13.40
C ILE A 179 1.74 -5.12 12.88
N GLN A 180 1.70 -4.46 11.72
CA GLN A 180 0.46 -3.95 11.12
C GLN A 180 -0.51 -5.09 10.81
N ASN A 181 -0.03 -6.21 10.25
CA ASN A 181 -0.88 -7.37 9.98
C ASN A 181 -1.34 -8.08 11.26
N ILE A 182 -0.51 -8.15 12.30
CA ILE A 182 -0.91 -8.69 13.63
C ILE A 182 -2.05 -7.85 14.21
N ILE A 183 -1.92 -6.52 14.16
CA ILE A 183 -2.96 -5.59 14.61
C ILE A 183 -4.24 -5.83 13.79
N THR A 184 -4.13 -5.87 12.46
CA THR A 184 -5.27 -6.10 11.55
C THR A 184 -5.95 -7.44 11.85
N TYR A 185 -5.18 -8.51 12.02
CA TYR A 185 -5.70 -9.84 12.33
C TYR A 185 -6.40 -9.88 13.69
N ARG A 186 -5.88 -9.17 14.70
CA ARG A 186 -6.50 -9.08 16.02
C ARG A 186 -7.88 -8.40 15.94
N PHE A 187 -8.03 -7.37 15.11
CA PHE A 187 -9.27 -6.62 14.97
C PHE A 187 -10.27 -7.16 13.93
N ARG A 188 -9.89 -8.19 13.15
CA ARG A 188 -10.72 -8.75 12.06
C ARG A 188 -12.18 -9.08 12.42
N LYS A 189 -12.41 -9.62 13.63
CA LYS A 189 -13.76 -10.02 14.07
C LYS A 189 -14.69 -8.80 14.26
N TYR A 190 -14.14 -7.67 14.70
CA TYR A 190 -14.90 -6.43 14.84
C TYR A 190 -15.28 -5.86 13.48
N GLU A 191 -14.37 -5.94 12.52
CA GLU A 191 -14.60 -5.50 11.15
C GLU A 191 -15.71 -6.32 10.47
N GLN A 192 -15.73 -7.64 10.69
CA GLN A 192 -16.78 -8.54 10.20
C GLN A 192 -18.18 -8.14 10.69
N ILE A 193 -18.32 -7.87 11.99
CA ILE A 193 -19.61 -7.51 12.60
C ILE A 193 -20.06 -6.15 12.05
N PHE A 194 -19.14 -5.20 11.89
CA PHE A 194 -19.43 -3.90 11.29
C PHE A 194 -19.89 -4.02 9.83
N GLU A 195 -19.23 -4.85 9.01
CA GLU A 195 -19.63 -5.14 7.64
C GLU A 195 -21.06 -5.69 7.56
N GLN A 196 -21.38 -6.68 8.39
CA GLN A 196 -22.72 -7.28 8.44
C GLN A 196 -23.79 -6.25 8.82
N MET A 197 -23.51 -5.38 9.79
CA MET A 197 -24.43 -4.29 10.17
C MET A 197 -24.61 -3.26 9.05
N ALA A 198 -23.53 -2.91 8.33
CA ALA A 198 -23.58 -1.95 7.23
C ALA A 198 -24.40 -2.50 6.04
N ILE A 199 -24.19 -3.77 5.68
CA ILE A 199 -24.97 -4.46 4.64
C ILE A 199 -26.44 -4.60 5.05
N GLY A 200 -26.70 -4.94 6.32
CA GLY A 200 -28.05 -5.06 6.87
C GLY A 200 -28.86 -3.75 6.78
N ARG A 201 -28.27 -2.62 7.15
CA ARG A 201 -28.93 -1.30 7.02
C ARG A 201 -29.28 -0.91 5.59
N LYS A 202 -28.45 -1.29 4.60
CA LYS A 202 -28.72 -0.96 3.20
C LYS A 202 -29.88 -1.79 2.64
N ARG A 203 -30.05 -3.04 3.08
CA ARG A 203 -31.21 -3.88 2.71
C ARG A 203 -32.52 -3.34 3.29
N SER A 204 -32.51 -2.78 4.50
CA SER A 204 -33.72 -2.20 5.11
C SER A 204 -34.14 -0.84 4.52
N THR A 205 -33.25 -0.15 3.81
CA THR A 205 -33.57 1.13 3.13
C THR A 205 -34.04 0.95 1.68
N LEU A 206 -33.95 -0.27 1.14
CA LEU A 206 -34.35 -0.63 -0.23
C LEU A 206 -35.67 -1.43 -0.28
N ASN A 207 -36.20 -1.80 0.88
CA ASN A 207 -37.53 -2.39 1.08
C ASN A 207 -38.45 -1.36 1.72
#